data_AF-A0A1Y0I4F0-F1
#
_entry.id   AF-A0A1Y0I4F0-F1
#
_cell.length_a   1.000
_cell.length_b   1.000
_cell.length_c   1.000
_cell.angle_alpha   90.00
_cell.angle_beta   90.00
_cell.angle_gamma   90.00
#
_symmetry.space_group_name_H-M   'P 1'
#
loop_
_entity.id
_entity.type
_entity.pdbx_description
1 polymer ?
#
loop_
_entity_poly.entity_id
_entity_poly.type
_entity_poly.pdbx_seq_one_letter_code
_entity_poly.pdbx_strand_id
1 'polypeptide(L)' 'MTPRQIPKKIDKARILRAVASSSAIETGEAVAAIEKKLKRAKESKFGQLTLAE' A
#
# COMPACT_ATOMS: atom_id res chain seq x y z
N MET A 1 -12.23 32.10 -8.51
CA MET A 1 -11.83 30.92 -9.31
C MET A 1 -10.77 30.18 -8.52
N THR A 2 -11.07 29.00 -7.96
CA THR A 2 -10.09 28.19 -7.22
C THR A 2 -9.21 27.42 -8.21
N PRO A 3 -7.88 27.40 -8.04
CA PRO A 3 -7.00 26.67 -8.95
C PRO A 3 -7.25 25.17 -8.83
N ARG A 4 -7.45 24.50 -9.98
CA ARG A 4 -7.57 23.04 -10.06
C ARG A 4 -6.25 22.42 -9.63
N GLN A 5 -6.23 21.65 -8.53
CA GLN A 5 -5.03 20.97 -8.09
C GLN A 5 -4.66 19.84 -9.06
N ILE A 6 -3.41 19.83 -9.51
CA ILE A 6 -2.86 18.78 -10.36
C ILE A 6 -2.57 17.56 -9.46
N PRO A 7 -3.05 16.35 -9.82
CA PRO A 7 -2.79 15.16 -9.02
C PRO A 7 -1.29 14.88 -8.97
N LYS A 8 -0.74 14.81 -7.74
CA LYS A 8 0.64 14.39 -7.51
C LYS A 8 0.76 12.90 -7.83
N LYS A 9 1.73 12.52 -8.66
CA LYS A 9 2.08 11.11 -8.84
C LYS A 9 2.49 10.51 -7.49
N ILE A 10 1.81 9.45 -7.08
CA ILE A 10 2.10 8.71 -5.86
C ILE A 10 2.91 7.48 -6.23
N ASP A 11 4.08 7.32 -5.58
CA ASP A 11 4.89 6.12 -5.75
C ASP A 11 4.23 4.91 -5.08
N LYS A 12 4.38 3.74 -5.69
CA LYS A 12 3.79 2.48 -5.20
C LYS A 12 4.27 2.14 -3.78
N ALA A 13 5.51 2.46 -3.43
CA ALA A 13 6.02 2.27 -2.07
C ALA A 13 5.22 3.08 -1.04
N ARG A 14 4.73 4.27 -1.41
CA ARG A 14 3.92 5.10 -0.54
C ARG A 14 2.55 4.48 -0.25
N ILE A 15 1.95 3.87 -1.27
CA ILE A 15 0.67 3.15 -1.13
C ILE A 15 0.87 1.93 -0.24
N LEU A 16 1.90 1.12 -0.50
CA LEU A 16 2.24 -0.05 0.31
C LEU A 16 2.47 0.31 1.79
N ARG A 17 3.12 1.44 2.07
CA ARG A 17 3.33 1.92 3.43
C ARG A 17 2.01 2.33 4.11
N ALA A 18 1.14 3.04 3.39
CA ALA A 18 -0.16 3.44 3.93
C ALA A 18 -1.02 2.22 4.31
N VAL A 19 -1.09 1.22 3.42
CA VAL A 19 -1.79 -0.04 3.68
C VAL A 19 -1.16 -0.77 4.87
N ALA A 20 0.17 -0.91 4.89
CA ALA A 20 0.86 -1.57 6.00
C ALA A 20 0.63 -0.88 7.34
N SER A 21 0.57 0.46 7.37
CA SER A 21 0.24 1.20 8.59
C SER A 21 -1.18 0.93 9.06
N SER A 22 -2.17 0.94 8.16
CA SER A 22 -3.56 0.62 8.53
C SER A 22 -3.70 -0.81 9.04
N SER A 23 -3.08 -1.77 8.35
CA SER A 23 -3.10 -3.17 8.77
C SER A 23 -2.36 -3.41 10.08
N ALA A 24 -1.25 -2.71 10.34
CA ALA A 24 -0.51 -2.85 11.60
C ALA A 24 -1.32 -2.40 12.81
N ILE A 25 -2.18 -1.39 12.64
CA ILE A 25 -3.10 -0.94 13.69
C ILE A 25 -4.13 -2.04 13.99
N GLU A 26 -4.67 -2.66 12.94
CA GLU A 26 -5.70 -3.70 13.06
C GLU A 26 -5.15 -5.03 13.57
N THR A 27 -3.96 -5.44 13.14
CA THR A 27 -3.38 -6.76 13.45
C THR A 27 -2.40 -6.75 14.62
N GLY A 28 -1.90 -5.58 15.03
CA GLY A 28 -0.84 -5.45 16.02
C GLY A 28 0.54 -5.94 15.55
N GLU A 29 0.69 -6.34 14.28
CA GLU A 29 1.99 -6.68 13.70
C GLU A 29 2.82 -5.42 13.38
N ALA A 30 4.15 -5.57 13.37
CA ALA A 30 5.03 -4.48 12.95
C ALA A 30 4.80 -4.10 11.47
N VAL A 31 4.67 -2.79 11.20
CA VAL A 31 4.50 -2.22 9.84
C VAL A 31 5.53 -2.79 8.85
N ALA A 32 6.80 -2.91 9.27
CA ALA A 32 7.87 -3.44 8.44
C ALA A 32 7.67 -4.91 8.03
N ALA A 33 7.06 -5.73 8.90
CA ALA A 33 6.74 -7.11 8.60
C ALA A 33 5.62 -7.19 7.55
N ILE A 34 4.58 -6.37 7.69
CA ILE A 34 3.46 -6.28 6.74
C ILE A 34 3.94 -5.73 5.39
N GLU A 35 4.73 -4.66 5.37
CA GLU A 35 5.32 -4.12 4.13
C GLU A 35 6.13 -5.17 3.37
N LYS A 36 6.91 -6.01 4.08
CA LYS A 36 7.70 -7.07 3.46
C LYS A 36 6.81 -8.17 2.87
N LYS A 37 5.70 -8.52 3.55
CA LYS A 37 4.68 -9.45 3.03
C LYS A 37 4.00 -8.86 1.79
N LEU A 38 3.59 -7.60 1.81
CA LEU A 38 2.95 -6.91 0.67
C LEU A 38 3.88 -6.77 -0.53
N LYS A 39 5.17 -6.48 -0.32
CA LYS A 39 6.17 -6.42 -1.39
C LYS A 39 6.38 -7.79 -2.05
N ARG A 40 6.36 -8.88 -1.25
CA ARG A 40 6.43 -10.27 -1.74
C ARG A 40 5.13 -10.81 -2.32
N ALA A 41 3.99 -10.15 -2.07
CA ALA A 41 2.68 -10.61 -2.56
C ALA A 41 2.62 -10.70 -4.10
N LYS A 42 3.46 -9.93 -4.82
CA LYS A 42 3.61 -10.02 -6.28
C LYS A 42 4.08 -11.41 -6.75
N GLU A 43 4.82 -12.14 -5.93
CA GLU A 43 5.33 -13.49 -6.24
C GLU A 43 4.48 -14.60 -5.60
N SER A 44 3.40 -14.23 -4.91
CA SER A 44 2.60 -15.15 -4.11
C SER A 44 1.43 -15.72 -4.91
N LYS A 45 0.79 -16.78 -4.38
CA LYS A 45 -0.38 -17.49 -4.96
C LYS A 45 -1.58 -16.61 -5.33
N PHE A 46 -1.54 -15.33 -4.97
CA PHE A 46 -2.59 -14.35 -5.19
C PHE A 46 -2.13 -13.23 -6.16
N GLY A 47 -1.27 -13.54 -7.13
CA GLY A 47 -0.79 -12.57 -8.13
C GLY A 47 -1.91 -11.85 -8.91
N GLN A 48 -3.13 -12.39 -8.92
CA GLN A 48 -4.32 -11.74 -9.48
C GLN A 48 -4.97 -10.69 -8.56
N LEU A 49 -4.65 -10.67 -7.26
CA LEU A 49 -5.15 -9.64 -6.34
C LEU A 49 -4.30 -8.38 -6.52
N THR A 50 -4.74 -7.53 -7.43
CA THR A 50 -4.26 -6.15 -7.52
C THR A 50 -5.06 -5.29 -6.54
N LEU A 51 -4.45 -4.22 -6.03
CA LEU A 51 -4.93 -3.50 -4.83
C LEU A 51 -6.33 -2.85 -4.92
N ALA A 52 -7.06 -2.90 -6.03
CA ALA A 52 -8.23 -2.05 -6.29
C ALA A 52 -7.87 -0.55 -6.27
N GLU A 53 -8.17 0.10 -7.39
CA GLU A 53 -7.90 1.52 -7.66
C GLU A 53 -8.88 2.45 -6.93
#